data_AF-A0A7S3MCS6-F1
#
_entry.id   AF-A0A7S3MCS6-F1
#
_cell.length_a   1.000
_cell.length_b   1.000
_cell.length_c   1.000
_cell.angle_alpha   90.00
_cell.angle_beta   90.00
_cell.angle_gamma   90.00
#
_symmetry.space_group_name_H-M   'P 1'
#
loop_
_entity.id
_entity.type
_entity.pdbx_description
1 polymer ?
#
loop_
_entity_poly.entity_id
_entity_poly.type
_entity_poly.pdbx_seq_one_letter_code
_entity_poly.pdbx_strand_id
1 'polypeptide(L)'
;GEHADEKLSFYCDDCQKPVCPRCLILGSHKGHQQQPIDQASSTGKSSLTQWEERLRQHAQTAEELLDRLRGVELEVQNGAEAQRNGVNSELDQLKELIETRR
;
A
#
# COMPACT_ATOMS: atom_id res chain seq x y z
N GLY A 1 -24.73 26.17 7.37
CA GLY A 1 -24.74 26.92 6.10
C GLY A 1 -25.75 28.04 6.19
N GLU A 2 -25.65 29.05 5.33
CA GLU A 2 -26.54 30.23 5.32
C GLU A 2 -28.03 29.90 5.05
N HIS A 3 -28.30 28.69 4.54
CA HIS A 3 -29.64 28.19 4.24
C HIS A 3 -29.87 26.86 4.97
N ALA A 4 -30.02 26.91 6.30
CA ALA A 4 -30.09 25.71 7.15
C ALA A 4 -31.32 24.83 6.89
N ASP A 5 -32.42 25.42 6.42
CA ASP A 5 -33.69 24.71 6.17
C ASP A 5 -33.78 24.08 4.77
N GLU A 6 -32.83 24.37 3.88
CA GLU A 6 -32.85 23.83 2.51
C GLU A 6 -32.20 22.45 2.43
N LYS A 7 -32.84 21.54 1.67
CA LYS A 7 -32.28 20.23 1.36
C LYS A 7 -30.99 20.37 0.53
N LEU A 8 -29.93 19.69 0.96
CA LEU A 8 -28.72 19.52 0.18
C LEU A 8 -28.96 18.45 -0.89
N SER A 9 -29.10 18.87 -2.14
CA SER A 9 -29.37 17.99 -3.29
C SER A 9 -28.23 17.93 -4.30
N PHE A 10 -27.20 18.73 -4.10
CA PHE A 10 -26.05 18.84 -4.99
C PHE A 10 -24.75 18.71 -4.21
N TYR A 11 -23.69 18.35 -4.92
CA TYR A 11 -22.31 18.38 -4.45
C TYR A 11 -21.54 19.37 -5.33
N CYS A 12 -20.86 20.32 -4.70
CA CYS A 12 -19.99 21.26 -5.41
C CYS A 12 -18.59 20.65 -5.48
N ASP A 13 -18.12 20.38 -6.69
CA ASP A 13 -16.85 19.70 -6.94
C ASP A 13 -15.67 20.61 -6.56
N ASP A 14 -15.76 21.90 -6.89
CA ASP A 14 -14.71 22.89 -6.59
C ASP A 14 -14.51 23.11 -5.09
N CYS A 15 -15.59 22.96 -4.30
CA CYS A 15 -15.57 23.15 -2.85
C CYS A 15 -15.59 21.84 -2.05
N GLN A 16 -15.69 20.72 -2.76
CA GLN A 16 -15.75 19.36 -2.22
C GLN A 16 -16.76 19.18 -1.07
N LYS A 17 -17.95 19.76 -1.20
CA LYS A 17 -18.98 19.69 -0.15
C LYS A 17 -20.42 19.68 -0.70
N PRO A 18 -21.38 19.09 0.02
CA PRO A 18 -22.79 19.15 -0.34
C PRO A 18 -23.34 20.58 -0.18
N VAL A 19 -24.19 20.99 -1.11
CA VAL A 19 -24.76 22.34 -1.20
C VAL A 19 -26.25 22.29 -1.56
N CYS A 20 -27.00 23.32 -1.18
CA CYS A 20 -28.40 23.48 -1.57
C CYS A 20 -28.53 24.24 -2.92
N PRO A 21 -29.68 24.17 -3.60
CA PRO A 21 -29.90 24.88 -4.85
C PRO A 21 -29.73 26.40 -4.73
N ARG A 22 -30.11 27.02 -3.60
CA ARG A 22 -29.96 28.46 -3.41
C ARG A 22 -28.51 28.91 -3.35
N CYS A 23 -27.64 28.13 -2.67
CA CYS A 23 -26.20 28.38 -2.65
C CYS A 23 -25.59 28.36 -4.06
N LEU A 24 -26.10 27.50 -4.94
CA LEU A 24 -25.63 27.35 -6.33
C LEU A 24 -26.10 28.47 -7.26
N ILE A 25 -27.34 28.96 -7.08
CA ILE A 25 -27.92 29.92 -8.03
C ILE A 25 -27.66 31.37 -7.59
N LEU A 26 -27.79 31.64 -6.29
CA LEU A 26 -27.79 32.99 -5.72
C LEU A 26 -26.68 33.21 -4.68
N GLY A 27 -26.01 32.14 -4.24
CA GLY A 27 -25.04 32.19 -3.16
C GLY A 27 -23.59 32.06 -3.61
N SER A 28 -22.75 31.67 -2.66
CA SER A 28 -21.29 31.58 -2.78
C SER A 28 -20.77 30.49 -3.71
N HIS A 29 -21.64 29.61 -4.23
CA HIS A 29 -21.26 28.52 -5.13
C HIS A 29 -21.71 28.76 -6.58
N LYS A 30 -22.11 30.00 -6.90
CA LYS A 30 -22.53 30.36 -8.25
C LYS A 30 -21.39 30.22 -9.25
N GLY A 31 -21.62 29.38 -10.26
CA GLY A 31 -20.67 29.15 -11.35
C GLY A 31 -19.60 28.10 -11.05
N HIS A 32 -19.63 27.46 -9.89
CA HIS A 32 -18.76 26.32 -9.59
C HIS A 32 -19.19 25.09 -10.38
N GLN A 33 -18.30 24.12 -10.53
CA GLN A 33 -18.68 22.79 -10.99
C GLN A 33 -19.51 22.09 -9.91
N GLN A 34 -20.60 21.45 -10.34
CA GLN A 34 -21.48 20.71 -9.46
C GLN A 34 -22.09 19.49 -10.15
N GLN A 35 -22.52 18.55 -9.31
CA GLN A 35 -23.26 17.37 -9.72
C GLN A 35 -24.36 17.04 -8.69
N PRO A 36 -25.40 16.26 -9.06
CA PRO A 36 -26.36 15.74 -8.10
C PRO A 36 -25.68 14.97 -6.98
N ILE A 37 -26.13 15.15 -5.74
CA ILE A 37 -25.49 14.55 -4.56
C ILE A 37 -25.50 13.01 -4.60
N ASP A 38 -26.54 12.41 -5.17
CA ASP A 38 -26.65 10.96 -5.31
C ASP A 38 -25.62 10.41 -6.30
N GLN A 39 -25.32 11.17 -7.37
CA GLN A 39 -24.28 10.83 -8.33
C GLN A 39 -22.89 10.95 -7.68
N ALA A 40 -22.62 12.06 -6.97
CA ALA A 40 -21.36 12.24 -6.24
C ALA A 40 -21.14 11.13 -5.21
N SER A 41 -22.19 10.77 -4.47
CA SER A 41 -22.16 9.69 -3.47
C SER A 41 -21.87 8.33 -4.12
N SER A 42 -22.54 8.00 -5.23
CA SER A 42 -22.32 6.75 -5.96
C SER A 42 -20.90 6.66 -6.52
N THR A 43 -20.43 7.70 -7.20
CA THR A 43 -19.06 7.77 -7.75
C THR A 43 -18.02 7.72 -6.64
N GLY A 44 -18.25 8.45 -5.54
CA GLY A 44 -17.38 8.46 -4.37
C GLY A 44 -17.27 7.07 -3.74
N LYS A 45 -18.40 6.39 -3.53
CA LYS A 45 -18.43 5.02 -3.00
C LYS A 45 -17.70 4.04 -3.91
N SER A 46 -17.98 4.09 -5.21
CA SER A 46 -17.29 3.22 -6.19
C SER A 46 -15.78 3.46 -6.21
N SER A 47 -15.35 4.72 -6.15
CA SER A 47 -13.94 5.08 -6.11
C SER A 47 -13.29 4.54 -4.84
N LEU A 48 -13.90 4.76 -3.68
CA LEU A 48 -13.38 4.27 -2.39
C LEU A 48 -13.25 2.75 -2.37
N THR A 49 -14.25 2.01 -2.87
CA THR A 49 -14.17 0.54 -2.99
C THR A 49 -13.03 0.08 -3.89
N GLN A 50 -12.79 0.76 -5.02
CA GLN A 50 -11.65 0.46 -5.89
C GLN A 50 -10.30 0.74 -5.21
N TRP A 51 -10.20 1.84 -4.47
CA TRP A 51 -8.99 2.16 -3.71
C TRP A 51 -8.75 1.16 -2.58
N GLU A 52 -9.79 0.77 -1.85
CA GLU A 52 -9.71 -0.25 -0.80
C GLU A 52 -9.18 -1.57 -1.37
N GLU A 53 -9.73 -2.02 -2.49
CA GLU A 53 -9.29 -3.27 -3.14
C GLU A 53 -7.83 -3.18 -3.61
N ARG A 54 -7.43 -2.06 -4.21
CA ARG A 54 -6.03 -1.84 -4.59
C ARG A 54 -5.10 -1.87 -3.39
N LEU A 55 -5.47 -1.21 -2.29
CA LEU A 55 -4.65 -1.19 -1.07
C LEU A 55 -4.51 -2.59 -0.48
N ARG A 56 -5.58 -3.38 -0.47
CA ARG A 56 -5.55 -4.79 -0.05
C ARG A 56 -4.59 -5.62 -0.88
N GLN A 57 -4.62 -5.47 -2.21
CA GLN A 57 -3.70 -6.16 -3.12
C GLN A 57 -2.24 -5.74 -2.88
N HIS A 58 -1.98 -4.45 -2.69
CA HIS A 58 -0.62 -3.96 -2.40
C HIS A 58 -0.10 -4.50 -1.07
N ALA A 59 -0.94 -4.55 -0.03
CA ALA A 59 -0.58 -5.13 1.25
C ALA A 59 -0.22 -6.61 1.12
N GLN A 60 -1.03 -7.39 0.40
CA GLN A 60 -0.75 -8.80 0.15
C GLN A 60 0.58 -8.99 -0.61
N THR A 61 0.81 -8.22 -1.68
CA THR A 61 2.08 -8.31 -2.42
C THR A 61 3.28 -7.92 -1.54
N ALA A 62 3.14 -6.93 -0.67
CA ALA A 62 4.20 -6.54 0.25
C ALA A 62 4.52 -7.64 1.27
N GLU A 63 3.51 -8.33 1.79
CA GLU A 63 3.67 -9.49 2.69
C GLU A 63 4.37 -10.66 1.98
N GLU A 64 3.96 -10.99 0.75
CA GLU A 64 4.59 -12.04 -0.06
C GLU A 64 6.07 -11.72 -0.36
N LEU A 65 6.38 -10.46 -0.67
CA LEU A 65 7.76 -10.02 -0.89
C LEU A 65 8.60 -10.11 0.39
N LEU A 66 8.03 -9.75 1.54
CA LEU A 66 8.70 -9.83 2.84
C LEU A 66 9.05 -11.27 3.20
N ASP A 67 8.12 -12.20 3.00
CA ASP A 67 8.36 -13.61 3.26
C ASP A 67 9.41 -14.20 2.32
N ARG A 68 9.41 -13.79 1.05
CA ARG A 68 10.47 -14.19 0.11
C ARG A 68 11.84 -13.66 0.53
N LEU A 69 11.92 -12.42 1.00
CA LEU A 69 13.17 -11.84 1.50
C LEU A 69 13.70 -12.59 2.72
N ARG A 70 12.83 -12.96 3.65
CA ARG A 70 13.20 -13.79 4.81
C ARG A 70 13.72 -15.17 4.39
N GLY A 71 13.10 -15.77 3.37
CA GLY A 71 13.59 -17.04 2.80
C GLY A 71 15.00 -16.92 2.23
N VAL A 72 15.25 -15.88 1.43
CA VAL A 72 16.58 -15.61 0.86
C VAL A 72 17.61 -15.33 1.96
N GLU A 73 17.24 -14.58 3.00
CA GLU A 73 18.12 -14.34 4.15
C GLU A 73 18.58 -15.64 4.81
N LEU A 74 17.64 -16.57 5.03
CA LEU A 74 17.94 -17.88 5.62
C LEU A 74 18.84 -18.72 4.71
N GLU A 75 18.59 -18.73 3.40
CA GLU A 75 19.43 -19.45 2.43
C GLU A 75 20.88 -18.91 2.44
N VAL A 76 21.05 -17.59 2.49
CA VAL A 76 22.36 -16.95 2.57
C VAL A 76 23.08 -17.32 3.88
N GLN A 77 22.38 -17.31 5.01
CA GLN A 77 22.95 -17.68 6.31
C GLN A 77 23.41 -19.14 6.31
N ASN A 78 22.54 -20.06 5.88
CA ASN A 78 22.86 -21.49 5.79
C ASN A 78 24.03 -21.75 4.82
N GLY A 79 24.04 -21.08 3.68
CA GLY A 79 25.13 -21.18 2.70
C GLY A 79 26.47 -20.71 3.26
N ALA A 80 26.47 -19.58 3.98
CA ALA A 80 27.67 -19.04 4.61
C ALA A 80 28.22 -19.96 5.72
N GLU A 81 27.34 -20.57 6.53
CA GLU A 81 27.73 -21.55 7.54
C GLU A 81 28.29 -22.83 6.90
N ALA A 82 27.60 -23.37 5.90
CA ALA A 82 28.05 -24.56 5.19
C ALA A 82 29.42 -24.36 4.54
N GLN A 83 29.65 -23.21 3.89
CA GLN A 83 30.95 -22.85 3.32
C GLN A 83 32.04 -22.76 4.39
N ARG A 84 31.77 -22.09 5.52
CA ARG A 84 32.73 -21.98 6.62
C ARG A 84 33.12 -23.34 7.16
N ASN A 85 32.14 -24.22 7.36
CA ASN A 85 32.37 -25.57 7.86
C ASN A 85 33.18 -26.41 6.85
N GLY A 86 32.88 -26.27 5.55
CA GLY A 86 33.66 -26.91 4.48
C GLY A 86 35.12 -26.48 4.49
N VAL A 87 35.39 -25.17 4.53
CA VAL A 87 36.75 -24.63 4.60
C VAL A 87 37.51 -25.12 5.84
N ASN A 88 36.87 -25.10 7.01
CA ASN A 88 37.49 -25.60 8.23
C ASN A 88 37.83 -27.09 8.13
N SER A 89 36.93 -27.90 7.57
CA SER A 89 37.15 -29.33 7.36
C SER A 89 38.32 -29.60 6.41
N GLU A 90 38.42 -28.88 5.30
CA GLU A 90 39.55 -29.02 4.37
C GLU A 90 40.88 -28.61 5.03
N LEU A 91 40.88 -27.52 5.80
CA LEU A 91 42.07 -27.09 6.54
C LEU A 91 42.51 -28.12 7.57
N ASP A 92 41.59 -28.76 8.27
CA ASP A 92 41.92 -29.80 9.26
C ASP A 92 42.47 -31.06 8.58
N GLN A 93 41.91 -31.47 7.42
CA GLN A 93 42.48 -32.55 6.61
C GLN A 93 43.91 -32.24 6.16
N LEU A 94 44.18 -30.99 5.73
CA LEU A 94 45.51 -30.57 5.33
C LEU A 94 46.51 -30.62 6.50
N LYS A 95 46.10 -30.21 7.70
CA LYS A 95 46.95 -30.30 8.91
C LYS A 95 47.31 -31.75 9.22
N GLU A 96 46.33 -32.65 9.21
CA GLU A 96 46.54 -34.08 9.49
C GLU A 96 47.53 -34.72 8.49
N LEU A 97 47.44 -34.37 7.21
CA LEU A 97 48.39 -34.82 6.18
C LEU A 97 49.82 -34.31 6.40
N ILE A 98 49.98 -33.12 6.97
CA ILE A 98 51.29 -32.57 7.31
C ILE A 98 51.86 -33.28 8.54
N GLU A 99 51.04 -33.52 9.56
CA GLU A 99 51.44 -34.19 10.80
C GLU A 99 51.84 -35.64 10.57
N THR A 100 51.12 -36.37 9.72
CA THR A 100 51.40 -37.77 9.39
C THR A 100 52.66 -37.98 8.53
N ARG A 101 53.18 -36.93 7.89
CA ARG A 101 54.42 -36.96 7.10
C ARG A 101 55.67 -36.57 7.90
N ARG A 102 55.52 -36.30 9.20
CA ARG A 102 56.58 -35.89 10.11
C ARG A 102 57.07 -37.07 10.95
#